data_AF-A0A850LNG3-F1
#
_entry.id   AF-A0A850LNG3-F1
#
_cell.length_a   1.000
_cell.length_b   1.000
_cell.length_c   1.000
_cell.angle_alpha   90.00
_cell.angle_beta   90.00
_cell.angle_gamma   90.00
#
_symmetry.space_group_name_H-M   'P 1'
#
loop_
_entity.id
_entity.type
_entity.pdbx_description
1 polymer ?
#
loop_
_entity_poly.entity_id
_entity_poly.type
_entity_poly.pdbx_seq_one_letter_code
_entity_poly.pdbx_strand_id
1 'polypeptide(L)' 'MAKEKFERSKPHVNIGTIGHVDHGKTTLTAAITKYFGDFKAYDQIDG' A
#
# COMPACT_ATOMS: atom_id res chain seq x y z
N MET A 1 17.24 -19.40 -4.63
CA MET A 1 16.60 -19.32 -3.30
C MET A 1 15.12 -19.16 -3.53
N ALA A 2 14.28 -20.14 -3.14
CA ALA A 2 12.83 -19.99 -3.24
C ALA A 2 12.39 -18.88 -2.27
N LYS A 3 11.48 -17.99 -2.70
CA LYS A 3 10.85 -17.01 -1.80
C LYS A 3 10.16 -17.77 -0.67
N GLU A 4 10.36 -17.34 0.57
CA GLU A 4 9.60 -17.89 1.70
C GLU A 4 8.09 -17.72 1.44
N LYS A 5 7.31 -18.72 1.88
CA LYS A 5 5.86 -18.68 1.81
C LYS A 5 5.36 -17.64 2.80
N PHE A 6 4.58 -16.67 2.32
CA PHE A 6 3.98 -15.67 3.20
C PHE A 6 2.92 -16.32 4.09
N GLU A 7 3.14 -16.29 5.40
CA GLU A 7 2.23 -16.85 6.40
C GLU A 7 1.27 -15.77 6.93
N ARG A 8 -0.03 -15.94 6.67
CA ARG A 8 -1.12 -15.01 7.05
C ARG A 8 -1.65 -15.28 8.45
N SER A 9 -0.80 -15.20 9.48
CA SER A 9 -1.20 -15.46 10.88
C SER A 9 -1.90 -14.28 11.55
N LYS A 10 -1.72 -13.05 11.05
CA LYS A 10 -2.33 -11.83 11.59
C LYS A 10 -3.73 -11.59 11.01
N PRO A 11 -4.64 -10.91 11.75
CA PRO A 11 -5.92 -10.47 11.22
C PRO A 11 -5.72 -9.64 9.94
N HIS A 12 -6.44 -10.01 8.88
CA HIS A 12 -6.40 -9.33 7.60
C HIS A 12 -7.56 -8.36 7.47
N VAL A 13 -7.28 -7.15 6.99
CA VAL A 13 -8.30 -6.12 6.76
C VAL A 13 -8.16 -5.59 5.33
N ASN A 14 -9.29 -5.53 4.61
CA ASN A 14 -9.36 -4.89 3.31
C ASN A 14 -9.67 -3.41 3.50
N ILE A 15 -8.84 -2.53 2.94
CA ILE A 15 -9.01 -1.07 3.03
C ILE A 15 -8.81 -0.41 1.66
N GLY A 16 -9.29 0.82 1.52
CA GLY A 16 -9.06 1.66 0.35
C GLY A 16 -9.06 3.14 0.71
N THR A 17 -8.36 3.95 -0.09
CA THR A 17 -8.28 5.40 0.08
C THR A 17 -9.25 6.08 -0.89
N ILE A 18 -10.29 6.74 -0.39
CA ILE A 18 -11.35 7.39 -1.18
C ILE A 18 -11.40 8.90 -0.91
N GLY A 19 -11.93 9.69 -1.86
CA GLY A 19 -12.02 11.16 -1.73
C GLY A 19 -11.99 11.91 -3.06
N HIS A 20 -12.17 13.24 -3.00
CA HIS A 20 -12.17 14.14 -4.17
C HIS A 20 -10.82 14.17 -4.90
N VAL A 21 -10.83 14.55 -6.18
CA VAL A 21 -9.60 14.73 -6.98
C VAL A 21 -8.66 15.71 -6.27
N ASP A 22 -7.35 15.53 -6.45
CA ASP A 22 -6.28 16.35 -5.84
C ASP A 22 -6.18 16.35 -4.30
N HIS A 23 -7.00 15.57 -3.58
CA HIS A 23 -6.88 15.43 -2.12
C HIS A 23 -5.75 14.46 -1.67
N GLY A 24 -4.85 14.08 -2.57
CA GLY A 24 -3.63 13.33 -2.20
C GLY A 24 -3.84 11.87 -1.82
N LYS A 25 -4.87 11.19 -2.35
CA LYS A 25 -5.14 9.77 -2.10
C LYS A 25 -3.92 8.89 -2.41
N THR A 26 -3.36 9.02 -3.61
CA THR A 26 -2.18 8.28 -4.07
C THR A 26 -0.94 8.62 -3.23
N THR A 27 -0.74 9.90 -2.91
CA THR A 27 0.35 10.36 -2.04
C THR A 27 0.29 9.74 -0.65
N LEU A 28 -0.91 9.68 -0.06
CA LEU A 28 -1.13 9.06 1.24
C LEU A 28 -0.85 7.54 1.18
N THR A 29 -1.30 6.85 0.14
CA THR A 29 -1.01 5.42 -0.05
C THR A 29 0.50 5.16 -0.17
N ALA A 30 1.23 5.98 -0.94
CA ALA A 30 2.69 5.87 -1.03
C ALA A 30 3.38 6.07 0.34
N ALA A 31 2.93 7.05 1.12
CA ALA A 31 3.45 7.30 2.46
C ALA A 31 3.19 6.12 3.42
N ILE A 32 1.99 5.52 3.40
CA ILE A 32 1.66 4.34 4.21
C ILE A 32 2.60 3.19 3.88
N THR A 33 2.80 2.88 2.59
CA THR A 33 3.70 1.78 2.20
C THR A 33 5.16 2.05 2.56
N LYS A 34 5.60 3.31 2.58
CA LYS A 34 6.97 3.68 2.98
C LYS A 34 7.27 3.37 4.45
N TYR A 35 6.31 3.58 5.35
CA TYR A 35 6.52 3.45 6.79
C TYR A 35 6.05 2.11 7.37
N PHE A 36 5.03 1.49 6.77
CA PHE A 36 4.33 0.34 7.37
C PHE A 36 4.28 -0.90 6.46
N GLY A 37 4.94 -0.90 5.32
CA GLY A 37 4.92 -2.04 4.40
C GLY A 37 6.06 -2.05 3.39
N ASP A 38 5.83 -2.77 2.30
CA ASP A 38 6.74 -2.77 1.16
C ASP A 38 6.52 -1.49 0.37
N PHE A 39 7.53 -0.60 0.37
CA PHE A 39 7.44 0.70 -0.28
C PHE A 39 7.00 0.57 -1.75
N LYS A 40 5.97 1.34 -2.10
CA LYS A 40 5.51 1.57 -3.47
C LYS A 40 5.59 3.05 -3.78
N ALA A 41 6.32 3.38 -4.85
CA ALA A 41 6.39 4.75 -5.33
C ALA A 41 5.04 5.18 -5.93
N TYR A 42 4.79 6.49 -5.97
CA TYR A 42 3.52 7.08 -6.42
C TYR A 42 3.10 6.56 -7.81
N ASP A 43 4.04 6.57 -8.74
CA ASP A 43 3.90 6.12 -10.14
C ASP A 43 3.59 4.63 -10.27
N GLN A 44 3.89 3.82 -9.26
CA GLN A 44 3.57 2.39 -9.22
C GLN A 44 2.17 2.10 -8.65
N ILE A 45 1.53 3.11 -8.06
CA ILE A 45 0.17 3.01 -7.48
C ILE A 45 -0.86 3.54 -8.48
N ASP A 46 -0.51 4.61 -9.20
CA ASP A 46 -1.39 5.35 -10.09
C ASP A 46 -0.73 5.49 -11.47
N GLY A 47 -0.63 4.35 -12.15
CA GLY A 47 -0.04 4.20 -13.50
C GLY A 47 -1.02 3.62 -14.50
#